data_AF-A0AAE9MBQ1-F1
#
_entry.id   AF-A0AAE9MBQ1-F1
#
_cell.length_a   1.000
_cell.length_b   1.000
_cell.length_c   1.000
_cell.angle_alpha   90.00
_cell.angle_beta   90.00
_cell.angle_gamma   90.00
#
_symmetry.space_group_name_H-M   'P 1'
#
loop_
_entity.id
_entity.type
_entity.pdbx_description
1 polymer ?
#
loop_
_entity_poly.entity_id
_entity_poly.type
_entity_poly.pdbx_seq_one_letter_code
_entity_poly.pdbx_strand_id
1 'polypeptide(L)'
;MTTENSKDNLHIWNAVKQTPTNFLKKIEFGYLKGKSDINPQWRLMAMTQAFGPVGHGWTYRHVRLWSETAPDGTIMAFAEVAVKTKIDGVWGEEFFGNGGSAIVEVQKGKLVAIDEGYKKAVTDALGVAFKAIGVAADVYLGNFDGSKYLYNYDYAYLEQNASTPAGQNTNQNNQTIAQGGNQKPPRTQDQLYQDALKAIKDAPDTNILNAAIKKFKGTTYEAGINRACQARADQMGWAPKNNPQQVQQQQSLHH
;
A
#
# COMPACT_ATOMS: atom_id res chain seq x y z
N MET A 1 -39.85 9.49 4.41
CA MET A 1 -39.00 8.47 5.04
C MET A 1 -37.60 8.66 4.49
N THR A 2 -36.71 9.27 5.26
CA THR A 2 -35.31 9.48 4.89
C THR A 2 -34.58 8.16 5.01
N THR A 3 -34.02 7.67 3.90
CA THR A 3 -33.12 6.52 3.88
C THR A 3 -31.89 6.84 4.71
N GLU A 4 -31.77 6.24 5.90
CA GLU A 4 -30.52 6.22 6.64
C GLU A 4 -29.46 5.55 5.77
N ASN A 5 -28.52 6.36 5.29
CA ASN A 5 -27.35 5.89 4.59
C ASN A 5 -26.50 5.14 5.62
N SER A 6 -26.59 3.81 5.66
CA SER A 6 -25.81 2.96 6.56
C SER A 6 -24.32 3.26 6.34
N LYS A 7 -23.69 3.95 7.30
CA LYS A 7 -22.25 4.21 7.29
C LYS A 7 -21.52 2.87 7.25
N ASP A 8 -20.71 2.64 6.22
CA ASP A 8 -19.85 1.47 6.15
C ASP A 8 -18.80 1.56 7.27
N ASN A 9 -18.99 0.80 8.35
CA ASN A 9 -18.08 0.78 9.50
C ASN A 9 -16.67 0.27 9.14
N LEU A 10 -16.52 -0.41 7.99
CA LEU A 10 -15.25 -0.93 7.52
C LEU A 10 -14.57 -0.02 6.50
N HIS A 11 -15.11 1.15 6.17
CA HIS A 11 -14.55 2.00 5.10
C HIS A 11 -13.05 2.30 5.29
N ILE A 12 -12.62 2.72 6.48
CA ILE A 12 -11.20 2.94 6.81
C ILE A 12 -10.42 1.63 6.74
N TRP A 13 -10.92 0.58 7.40
CA TRP A 13 -10.26 -0.73 7.43
C TRP A 13 -9.96 -1.23 6.02
N ASN A 14 -10.96 -1.17 5.13
CA ASN A 14 -10.86 -1.55 3.73
C ASN A 14 -9.86 -0.69 2.95
N ALA A 15 -9.73 0.60 3.30
CA ALA A 15 -8.78 1.50 2.66
C ALA A 15 -7.31 1.19 3.02
N VAL A 16 -7.03 0.68 4.23
CA VAL A 16 -5.65 0.50 4.72
C VAL A 16 -5.22 -0.95 4.97
N LYS A 17 -6.12 -1.93 4.83
CA LYS A 17 -5.83 -3.35 5.13
C LYS A 17 -4.80 -4.00 4.23
N GLN A 18 -4.66 -3.51 3.01
CA GLN A 18 -3.82 -4.14 1.99
C GLN A 18 -2.51 -3.37 1.81
N THR A 19 -1.41 -3.95 2.28
CA THR A 19 -0.07 -3.43 1.98
C THR A 19 0.34 -3.80 0.56
N PRO A 20 0.79 -2.84 -0.25
CA PRO A 20 1.35 -3.14 -1.57
C PRO A 20 2.64 -3.96 -1.46
N THR A 21 2.88 -4.85 -2.43
CA THR A 21 4.00 -5.80 -2.45
C THR A 21 5.36 -5.14 -2.36
N ASN A 22 5.55 -3.97 -2.96
CA ASN A 22 6.83 -3.22 -2.92
C ASN A 22 7.16 -2.64 -1.53
N PHE A 23 6.18 -2.56 -0.63
CA PHE A 23 6.36 -2.18 0.77
C PHE A 23 6.47 -3.38 1.72
N LEU A 24 6.58 -4.59 1.16
CA LEU A 24 6.76 -5.82 1.92
C LEU A 24 8.12 -6.44 1.62
N LYS A 25 8.77 -6.93 2.66
CA LYS A 25 10.00 -7.71 2.55
C LYS A 25 9.80 -9.07 3.18
N LYS A 26 10.24 -10.13 2.50
CA LYS A 26 10.20 -11.46 3.10
C LYS A 26 11.26 -11.56 4.19
N ILE A 27 10.88 -12.08 5.35
CA ILE A 27 11.80 -12.35 6.45
C ILE A 27 12.50 -13.68 6.17
N GLU A 28 13.82 -13.67 6.05
CA GLU A 28 14.60 -14.84 5.61
C GLU A 28 15.19 -15.66 6.77
N PHE A 29 15.33 -15.04 7.94
CA PHE A 29 16.03 -15.60 9.10
C PHE A 29 15.23 -15.42 10.40
N GLY A 30 15.62 -16.17 11.42
CA GLY A 30 15.01 -16.09 12.76
C GLY A 30 13.64 -16.76 12.86
N TYR A 31 12.99 -16.55 14.00
CA TYR A 31 11.69 -17.14 14.33
C TYR A 31 10.57 -16.74 13.35
N LEU A 32 10.65 -15.54 12.78
CA LEU A 32 9.66 -15.01 11.84
C LEU A 32 9.95 -15.38 10.37
N LYS A 33 10.88 -16.31 10.12
CA LYS A 33 11.22 -16.75 8.76
C LYS A 33 9.98 -17.15 7.96
N GLY A 34 9.89 -16.64 6.74
CA GLY A 34 8.78 -16.87 5.82
C GLY A 34 7.59 -15.92 6.00
N LYS A 35 7.59 -15.08 7.05
CA LYS A 35 6.61 -13.99 7.21
C LYS A 35 7.03 -12.75 6.43
N SER A 36 6.14 -11.76 6.37
CA SER A 36 6.38 -10.48 5.72
C SER A 36 6.69 -9.40 6.76
N ASP A 37 7.78 -8.67 6.54
CA ASP A 37 8.06 -7.40 7.17
C ASP A 37 7.39 -6.27 6.36
N ILE A 38 6.74 -5.33 7.05
CA ILE A 38 6.01 -4.23 6.43
C ILE A 38 6.82 -2.95 6.62
N ASN A 39 7.05 -2.24 5.52
CA ASN A 39 7.78 -0.98 5.51
C ASN A 39 7.10 0.02 6.48
N PRO A 40 7.82 0.51 7.50
CA PRO A 40 7.24 1.45 8.47
C PRO A 40 6.76 2.77 7.86
N GLN A 41 7.46 3.27 6.84
CA GLN A 41 7.09 4.51 6.16
C GLN A 41 5.76 4.38 5.42
N TRP A 42 5.48 3.19 4.86
CA TRP A 42 4.20 2.92 4.24
C TRP A 42 3.06 2.97 5.26
N ARG A 43 3.27 2.49 6.49
CA ARG A 43 2.23 2.56 7.53
C ARG A 43 1.85 4.02 7.84
N LEU A 44 2.84 4.92 7.93
CA LEU A 44 2.61 6.36 8.12
C LEU A 44 1.90 6.99 6.92
N MET A 45 2.26 6.57 5.70
CA MET A 45 1.58 7.01 4.48
C MET A 45 0.11 6.55 4.46
N ALA A 46 -0.17 5.29 4.80
CA ALA A 46 -1.52 4.75 4.87
C ALA A 46 -2.38 5.51 5.90
N MET A 47 -1.82 5.82 7.07
CA MET A 47 -2.48 6.70 8.06
C MET A 47 -2.77 8.09 7.50
N THR A 48 -1.80 8.67 6.77
CA THR A 48 -1.95 9.99 6.16
C THR A 48 -3.03 10.01 5.07
N GLN A 49 -3.14 8.94 4.29
CA GLN A 49 -4.17 8.79 3.26
C GLN A 49 -5.57 8.60 3.85
N ALA A 50 -5.68 7.82 4.93
CA ALA A 50 -6.96 7.53 5.56
C ALA A 50 -7.50 8.71 6.37
N PHE A 51 -6.62 9.44 7.08
CA PHE A 51 -7.05 10.44 8.05
C PHE A 51 -6.58 11.87 7.73
N GLY A 52 -5.53 12.04 6.92
CA GLY A 52 -4.83 13.31 6.72
C GLY A 52 -3.49 13.38 7.47
N PRO A 53 -2.74 14.49 7.37
CA PRO A 53 -1.42 14.58 7.99
C PRO A 53 -1.48 14.45 9.52
N VAL A 54 -0.40 13.92 10.09
CA VAL A 54 -0.22 13.87 11.55
C VAL A 54 -0.36 15.27 12.16
N GLY A 55 -0.98 15.37 13.33
CA GLY A 55 -1.38 16.61 13.99
C GLY A 55 -2.71 17.19 13.51
N HIS A 56 -3.30 16.69 12.43
CA HIS A 56 -4.57 17.20 11.89
C HIS A 56 -5.65 16.13 11.83
N GLY A 57 -5.36 15.05 11.10
CA GLY A 57 -6.25 13.92 10.89
C GLY A 57 -6.09 12.82 11.93
N TRP A 58 -4.87 12.67 12.39
CA TRP A 58 -4.50 11.76 13.45
C TRP A 58 -3.29 12.32 14.19
N THR A 59 -3.04 11.86 15.39
CA THR A 59 -1.88 12.26 16.18
C THR A 59 -1.41 11.10 17.03
N TYR A 60 -0.18 11.18 17.53
CA TYR A 60 0.31 10.27 18.54
C TYR A 60 1.19 10.99 19.55
N ARG A 61 1.33 10.39 20.72
CA ARG A 61 2.28 10.83 21.75
C ARG A 61 2.98 9.62 22.34
N HIS A 62 4.20 9.83 22.84
CA HIS A 62 4.85 8.84 23.68
C HIS A 62 4.14 8.83 25.04
N VAL A 63 3.61 7.68 25.43
CA VAL A 63 3.09 7.46 26.80
C VAL A 63 4.28 7.23 27.71
N ARG A 64 5.19 6.35 27.28
CA ARG A 64 6.40 6.01 28.03
C ARG A 64 7.51 5.58 27.08
N LEU A 65 8.74 5.95 27.44
CA LEU A 65 9.97 5.39 26.89
C LEU A 65 10.80 4.85 28.07
N TRP A 66 11.31 3.63 27.97
CA TRP A 66 12.16 3.05 29.02
C TRP A 66 13.13 2.03 28.43
N SER A 67 14.09 1.60 29.24
CA SER A 67 15.01 0.54 28.86
C SER A 67 15.19 -0.48 29.97
N GLU A 68 15.46 -1.72 29.59
CA GLU A 68 15.76 -2.82 30.50
C GLU A 68 17.02 -3.56 30.06
N THR A 69 17.83 -3.95 31.03
CA THR A 69 19.08 -4.69 30.81
C THR A 69 18.82 -6.18 30.96
N ALA A 70 19.16 -6.95 29.94
CA ALA A 70 19.12 -8.40 29.96
C ALA A 70 20.35 -8.97 30.72
N PRO A 71 20.29 -10.23 31.20
CA PRO A 71 21.38 -10.84 31.97
C PRO A 71 22.73 -10.92 31.23
N ASP A 72 22.72 -10.93 29.90
CA ASP A 72 23.90 -10.95 29.04
C ASP A 72 24.52 -9.56 28.79
N GLY A 73 23.94 -8.51 29.37
CA GLY A 73 24.36 -7.12 29.20
C GLY A 73 23.76 -6.42 27.98
N THR A 74 22.97 -7.11 27.16
CA THR A 74 22.14 -6.47 26.12
C THR A 74 21.16 -5.51 26.79
N ILE A 75 20.91 -4.34 26.17
CA ILE A 75 19.94 -3.37 26.68
C ILE A 75 18.85 -3.16 25.64
N MET A 76 17.61 -3.40 26.03
CA MET A 76 16.42 -3.19 25.21
C MET A 76 15.82 -1.82 25.53
N ALA A 77 15.51 -1.04 24.50
CA ALA A 77 14.64 0.11 24.59
C ALA A 77 13.21 -0.31 24.24
N PHE A 78 12.25 0.26 24.96
CA PHE A 78 10.83 0.06 24.79
C PHE A 78 10.12 1.39 24.65
N ALA A 79 9.03 1.38 23.89
CA ALA A 79 8.15 2.51 23.71
C ALA A 79 6.69 2.07 23.83
N GLU A 80 5.92 2.85 24.58
CA GLU A 80 4.47 2.83 24.57
C GLU A 80 3.97 4.12 23.92
N VAL A 81 3.10 3.99 22.93
CA VAL A 81 2.51 5.12 22.20
C VAL A 81 1.00 5.10 22.32
N ALA A 82 0.41 6.30 22.40
CA ALA A 82 -1.02 6.51 22.30
C ALA A 82 -1.31 7.26 20.99
N VAL A 83 -2.29 6.79 20.23
CA VAL A 83 -2.70 7.34 18.94
C VAL A 83 -4.16 7.77 19.04
N LYS A 84 -4.51 8.91 18.43
CA LYS A 84 -5.89 9.36 18.23
C LYS A 84 -6.13 9.63 16.75
N THR A 85 -7.33 9.36 16.27
CA THR A 85 -7.76 9.67 14.90
C THR A 85 -8.98 10.59 14.93
N LYS A 86 -9.18 11.31 13.83
CA LYS A 86 -10.31 12.21 13.62
C LYS A 86 -11.17 11.66 12.48
N ILE A 87 -12.44 11.39 12.75
CA ILE A 87 -13.42 10.89 11.78
C ILE A 87 -14.57 11.88 11.73
N ASP A 88 -14.94 12.34 10.54
CA ASP A 88 -16.00 13.35 10.32
C ASP A 88 -15.87 14.60 11.21
N GLY A 89 -14.63 15.05 11.42
CA GLY A 89 -14.36 16.23 12.23
C GLY A 89 -14.34 15.97 13.74
N VAL A 90 -14.64 14.76 14.21
CA VAL A 90 -14.67 14.40 15.63
C VAL A 90 -13.44 13.57 16.00
N TRP A 91 -12.75 13.95 17.07
CA TRP A 91 -11.64 13.15 17.61
C TRP A 91 -12.18 11.94 18.38
N GLY A 92 -11.65 10.76 18.05
CA GLY A 92 -11.89 9.54 18.82
C GLY A 92 -11.05 9.47 20.09
N GLU A 93 -11.20 8.38 20.83
CA GLU A 93 -10.37 8.06 22.00
C GLU A 93 -8.98 7.54 21.62
N GLU A 94 -8.08 7.51 22.61
CA GLU A 94 -6.74 6.94 22.44
C GLU A 94 -6.77 5.42 22.28
N PHE A 95 -5.94 4.91 21.38
CA PHE A 95 -5.56 3.50 21.30
C PHE A 95 -4.05 3.36 21.32
N PHE A 96 -3.58 2.20 21.78
CA PHE A 96 -2.20 2.04 22.25
C PHE A 96 -1.41 1.02 21.44
N GLY A 97 -0.09 1.18 21.47
CA GLY A 97 0.85 0.20 20.96
C GLY A 97 2.12 0.17 21.77
N ASN A 98 2.70 -1.02 21.89
CA ASN A 98 3.97 -1.27 22.57
C ASN A 98 4.96 -1.82 21.55
N GLY A 99 6.20 -1.36 21.60
CA GLY A 99 7.26 -1.80 20.71
C GLY A 99 8.62 -1.80 21.39
N GLY A 100 9.58 -2.45 20.77
CA GLY A 100 10.92 -2.60 21.34
C GLY A 100 12.02 -2.75 20.31
N SER A 101 13.23 -2.36 20.70
CA SER A 101 14.45 -2.59 19.93
C SER A 101 15.67 -2.51 20.84
N ALA A 102 16.76 -3.17 20.48
CA ALA A 102 17.98 -3.07 21.25
C ALA A 102 18.63 -1.67 21.10
N ILE A 103 19.14 -1.14 22.21
CA ILE A 103 20.06 0.02 22.26
C ILE A 103 21.50 -0.40 22.60
N VAL A 104 21.69 -1.64 23.07
CA VAL A 104 23.00 -2.29 23.19
C VAL A 104 22.82 -3.77 22.85
N GLU A 105 23.67 -4.32 21.98
CA GLU A 105 23.68 -5.75 21.63
C GLU A 105 25.07 -6.37 21.81
N VAL A 106 25.11 -7.68 22.03
CA VAL A 106 26.36 -8.45 22.00
C VAL A 106 26.72 -8.80 20.55
N GLN A 107 27.76 -8.18 20.01
CA GLN A 107 28.31 -8.49 18.69
C GLN A 107 29.73 -9.02 18.82
N LYS A 108 29.96 -10.26 18.37
CA LYS A 108 31.25 -10.95 18.50
C LYS A 108 31.81 -10.93 19.94
N GLY A 109 30.93 -11.12 20.92
CA GLY A 109 31.26 -11.14 22.35
C GLY A 109 31.51 -9.76 22.98
N LYS A 110 31.26 -8.66 22.27
CA LYS A 110 31.40 -7.30 22.80
C LYS A 110 30.06 -6.57 22.80
N LEU A 111 29.82 -5.76 23.82
CA LEU A 111 28.67 -4.86 23.86
C LEU A 111 28.87 -3.71 22.88
N VAL A 112 27.91 -3.52 21.98
CA VAL A 112 27.91 -2.47 20.96
C VAL A 112 26.64 -1.64 21.12
N ALA A 113 26.81 -0.33 21.24
CA ALA A 113 25.69 0.61 21.33
C ALA A 113 25.01 0.82 19.97
N ILE A 114 23.70 1.01 20.00
CA ILE A 114 22.83 1.26 18.84
C ILE A 114 22.05 2.54 19.11
N ASP A 115 22.39 3.60 18.38
CA ASP A 115 21.76 4.92 18.48
C ASP A 115 20.31 4.96 17.96
N GLU A 116 19.95 4.01 17.10
CA GLU A 116 18.61 3.90 16.52
C GLU A 116 17.57 3.18 17.39
N GLY A 117 17.94 2.62 18.56
CA GLY A 117 17.07 1.69 19.29
C GLY A 117 15.74 2.30 19.74
N TYR A 118 15.72 3.50 20.32
CA TYR A 118 14.46 4.18 20.68
C TYR A 118 13.62 4.58 19.46
N LYS A 119 14.26 4.97 18.35
CA LYS A 119 13.56 5.32 17.10
C LYS A 119 12.85 4.09 16.52
N LYS A 120 13.52 2.94 16.54
CA LYS A 120 12.97 1.64 16.15
C LYS A 120 11.84 1.20 17.08
N ALA A 121 12.02 1.35 18.40
CA ALA A 121 11.00 1.00 19.39
C ALA A 121 9.70 1.80 19.20
N VAL A 122 9.78 3.13 18.99
CA VAL A 122 8.60 3.97 18.70
C VAL A 122 7.94 3.55 17.39
N THR A 123 8.74 3.26 16.36
CA THR A 123 8.24 2.83 15.05
C THR A 123 7.50 1.49 15.13
N ASP A 124 8.03 0.55 15.90
CA ASP A 124 7.39 -0.74 16.17
C ASP A 124 6.08 -0.56 16.96
N ALA A 125 6.10 0.28 18.01
CA ALA A 125 4.93 0.60 18.82
C ALA A 125 3.80 1.23 17.99
N LEU A 126 4.11 2.18 17.11
CA LEU A 126 3.14 2.74 16.16
C LEU A 126 2.59 1.67 15.23
N GLY A 127 3.46 0.79 14.71
CA GLY A 127 3.06 -0.35 13.90
C GLY A 127 2.07 -1.27 14.62
N VAL A 128 2.25 -1.49 15.94
CA VAL A 128 1.30 -2.24 16.77
C VAL A 128 -0.02 -1.49 16.94
N ALA A 129 0.02 -0.20 17.28
CA ALA A 129 -1.19 0.62 17.45
C ALA A 129 -2.05 0.64 16.18
N PHE A 130 -1.43 0.85 15.01
CA PHE A 130 -2.15 0.97 13.74
C PHE A 130 -2.87 -0.32 13.30
N LYS A 131 -2.48 -1.49 13.81
CA LYS A 131 -3.22 -2.75 13.55
C LYS A 131 -4.66 -2.68 14.05
N ALA A 132 -4.90 -1.94 15.15
CA ALA A 132 -6.22 -1.82 15.77
C ALA A 132 -7.25 -1.17 14.84
N ILE A 133 -6.80 -0.34 13.89
CA ILE A 133 -7.65 0.35 12.91
C ILE A 133 -7.51 -0.25 11.49
N GLY A 134 -6.84 -1.40 11.37
CA GLY A 134 -6.79 -2.19 10.15
C GLY A 134 -5.58 -1.98 9.26
N VAL A 135 -4.59 -1.15 9.63
CA VAL A 135 -3.40 -0.95 8.78
C VAL A 135 -2.65 -2.26 8.57
N ALA A 136 -2.45 -2.64 7.31
CA ALA A 136 -1.83 -3.91 6.90
C ALA A 136 -2.54 -5.19 7.40
N ALA A 137 -3.83 -5.13 7.74
CA ALA A 137 -4.56 -6.27 8.30
C ALA A 137 -4.46 -7.56 7.46
N ASP A 138 -4.40 -7.48 6.13
CA ASP A 138 -4.31 -8.67 5.27
C ASP A 138 -3.01 -9.47 5.50
N VAL A 139 -1.91 -8.82 5.94
CA VAL A 139 -0.67 -9.51 6.34
C VAL A 139 -0.88 -10.31 7.62
N TYR A 140 -1.57 -9.73 8.60
CA TYR A 140 -1.81 -10.36 9.91
C TYR A 140 -2.87 -11.45 9.86
N LEU A 141 -3.88 -11.29 8.99
CA LEU A 141 -4.93 -12.28 8.74
C LEU A 141 -4.44 -13.47 7.90
N GLY A 142 -3.21 -13.43 7.36
CA GLY A 142 -2.70 -14.47 6.48
C GLY A 142 -3.32 -14.46 5.08
N ASN A 143 -4.02 -13.39 4.71
CA ASN A 143 -4.64 -13.21 3.40
C ASN A 143 -3.63 -12.76 2.32
N PHE A 144 -2.35 -12.64 2.68
CA PHE A 144 -1.28 -12.21 1.80
C PHE A 144 -0.50 -13.42 1.24
N ASP A 145 -0.99 -13.99 0.13
CA ASP A 145 -0.42 -15.20 -0.49
C ASP A 145 0.67 -14.93 -1.56
N GLY A 146 1.17 -13.69 -1.65
CA GLY A 146 2.21 -13.27 -2.60
C GLY A 146 1.87 -13.44 -4.09
N SER A 147 0.70 -13.97 -4.45
CA SER A 147 0.36 -14.36 -5.83
C SER A 147 -0.96 -13.79 -6.33
N LYS A 148 -1.85 -13.33 -5.45
CA LYS A 148 -3.19 -12.85 -5.83
C LYS A 148 -3.42 -11.35 -5.89
N TYR A 149 -2.50 -10.50 -5.44
CA TYR A 149 -2.83 -9.09 -5.21
C TYR A 149 -1.71 -8.13 -5.61
N LEU A 150 -1.47 -8.04 -6.92
CA LEU A 150 -0.50 -7.14 -7.58
C LEU A 150 -1.17 -5.92 -8.22
N TYR A 151 -2.24 -5.39 -7.64
CA TYR A 151 -2.88 -4.18 -8.18
C TYR A 151 -3.25 -3.26 -7.03
N ASN A 152 -2.56 -2.11 -6.95
CA ASN A 152 -3.15 -0.78 -6.70
C ASN A 152 -2.17 0.31 -6.21
N TYR A 153 -0.85 0.09 -6.13
CA TYR A 153 0.08 1.17 -5.73
C TYR A 153 1.40 1.26 -6.50
N ASP A 154 1.76 0.27 -7.31
CA ASP A 154 3.06 0.24 -8.00
C ASP A 154 3.20 1.35 -9.07
N TYR A 155 2.13 1.90 -9.62
CA TYR A 155 2.24 2.89 -10.72
C TYR A 155 2.55 4.32 -10.28
N ALA A 156 2.09 4.77 -9.10
CA ALA A 156 2.36 6.14 -8.63
C ALA A 156 3.82 6.37 -8.25
N TYR A 157 4.54 5.31 -7.82
CA TYR A 157 5.94 5.40 -7.41
C TYR A 157 6.93 5.25 -8.58
N LEU A 158 6.52 4.55 -9.65
CA LEU A 158 7.34 4.34 -10.84
C LEU A 158 7.33 5.56 -11.78
N GLU A 159 6.22 6.30 -11.89
CA GLU A 159 6.14 7.48 -12.77
C GLU A 159 6.95 8.69 -12.24
N GLN A 160 7.09 8.82 -10.92
CA GLN A 160 7.82 9.95 -10.32
C GLN A 160 9.35 9.85 -10.46
N ASN A 161 9.88 8.64 -10.70
CA ASN A 161 11.32 8.40 -10.89
C ASN A 161 11.72 8.23 -12.37
N ALA A 162 10.76 8.28 -13.31
CA ALA A 162 11.02 8.10 -14.74
C ALA A 162 11.29 9.42 -15.50
N SER A 163 11.43 10.55 -14.79
CA SER A 163 11.52 11.89 -15.39
C SER A 163 12.76 12.66 -14.93
N THR A 164 13.96 12.28 -15.38
CA THR A 164 15.12 13.19 -15.48
C THR A 164 16.04 12.73 -16.64
N PRO A 165 16.65 13.63 -17.43
CA PRO A 165 17.16 13.32 -18.76
C PRO A 165 18.57 12.72 -18.80
N ALA A 166 18.87 12.09 -19.93
CA ALA A 166 20.08 11.35 -20.29
C ALA A 166 21.40 12.16 -20.22
N GLY A 167 22.50 11.45 -19.90
CA GLY A 167 23.88 11.93 -20.09
C GLY A 167 24.98 10.91 -19.72
N GLN A 168 25.45 10.16 -20.73
CA GLN A 168 26.83 9.63 -20.98
C GLN A 168 27.48 8.60 -20.02
N ASN A 169 27.57 7.32 -20.42
CA ASN A 169 28.76 6.59 -20.98
C ASN A 169 29.79 6.16 -19.89
N THR A 170 30.18 4.89 -19.68
CA THR A 170 30.76 3.90 -20.62
C THR A 170 30.80 2.46 -20.08
N ASN A 171 30.88 1.51 -21.03
CA ASN A 171 31.59 0.21 -21.04
C ASN A 171 31.01 -1.08 -20.43
N GLN A 172 30.56 -1.92 -21.39
CA GLN A 172 30.61 -3.38 -21.54
C GLN A 172 31.39 -4.20 -20.48
N ASN A 173 30.77 -5.27 -19.99
CA ASN A 173 31.14 -6.62 -20.42
C ASN A 173 30.05 -7.66 -20.07
N ASN A 174 29.70 -8.45 -21.08
CA ASN A 174 28.85 -9.63 -21.01
C ASN A 174 29.58 -10.76 -20.30
N GLN A 175 28.89 -11.46 -19.39
CA GLN A 175 29.07 -12.90 -19.23
C GLN A 175 27.81 -13.54 -18.64
N THR A 176 27.19 -14.38 -19.46
CA THR A 176 26.10 -15.30 -19.17
C THR A 176 26.55 -16.42 -18.22
N ILE A 177 25.78 -16.69 -17.17
CA ILE A 177 25.63 -18.03 -16.60
C ILE A 177 24.14 -18.27 -16.33
N ALA A 178 23.62 -19.35 -16.92
CA ALA A 178 22.25 -19.82 -16.80
C ALA A 178 22.14 -20.89 -15.69
N GLN A 179 20.88 -21.15 -15.31
CA GLN A 179 20.32 -22.23 -14.48
C GLN A 179 20.21 -21.91 -12.98
N GLY A 180 19.05 -22.04 -12.32
CA GLY A 180 17.73 -22.48 -12.76
C GLY A 180 16.72 -22.24 -11.64
N GLY A 181 15.61 -21.56 -11.96
CA GLY A 181 14.50 -21.33 -11.05
C GLY A 181 13.20 -21.50 -11.82
N ASN A 182 12.31 -22.36 -11.33
CA ASN A 182 11.01 -22.67 -11.90
C ASN A 182 10.21 -21.39 -12.20
N GLN A 183 10.21 -20.93 -13.45
CA GLN A 183 9.36 -19.86 -13.92
C GLN A 183 7.96 -20.43 -14.17
N LYS A 184 6.97 -20.00 -13.38
CA LYS A 184 5.55 -20.23 -13.70
C LYS A 184 5.25 -19.52 -15.03
N PRO A 185 4.43 -20.11 -15.93
CA PRO A 185 4.20 -19.56 -17.26
C PRO A 185 3.61 -18.14 -17.19
N PRO A 186 3.94 -17.27 -18.17
CA PRO A 186 3.36 -15.93 -18.25
C PRO A 186 1.84 -16.00 -18.27
N ARG A 187 1.18 -15.08 -17.55
CA ARG A 187 -0.29 -15.00 -17.50
C ARG A 187 -0.86 -14.88 -18.91
N THR A 188 -1.96 -15.58 -19.17
CA THR A 188 -2.64 -15.50 -20.46
C THR A 188 -3.32 -14.14 -20.61
N GLN A 189 -3.57 -13.72 -21.86
CA GLN A 189 -4.24 -12.46 -22.13
C GLN A 189 -5.66 -12.41 -21.54
N ASP A 190 -6.36 -13.55 -21.43
CA ASP A 190 -7.65 -13.68 -20.76
C ASP A 190 -7.56 -13.39 -19.25
N GLN A 191 -6.51 -13.87 -18.58
CA GLN A 191 -6.32 -13.62 -17.14
C GLN A 191 -6.09 -12.14 -16.89
N LEU A 192 -5.26 -11.50 -17.72
CA LEU A 192 -5.05 -10.05 -17.66
C LEU A 192 -6.35 -9.28 -17.87
N TYR A 193 -7.20 -9.73 -18.79
CA TYR A 193 -8.50 -9.10 -19.05
C TYR A 193 -9.44 -9.18 -17.84
N GLN A 194 -9.59 -10.35 -17.22
CA GLN A 194 -10.44 -10.51 -16.03
C GLN A 194 -9.93 -9.68 -14.83
N ASP A 195 -8.61 -9.63 -14.65
CA ASP A 195 -7.98 -8.80 -13.62
C ASP A 195 -8.31 -7.31 -13.84
N ALA A 196 -8.24 -6.84 -15.10
CA ALA A 196 -8.54 -5.46 -15.45
C ALA A 196 -10.02 -5.10 -15.23
N LEU A 197 -10.96 -6.00 -15.54
CA LEU A 197 -12.38 -5.77 -15.25
C LEU A 197 -12.65 -5.58 -13.76
N LYS A 198 -11.97 -6.36 -12.92
CA LYS A 198 -12.08 -6.23 -11.46
C LYS A 198 -11.49 -4.91 -10.98
N ALA A 199 -10.32 -4.52 -11.47
CA ALA A 199 -9.69 -3.25 -11.11
C ALA A 199 -10.55 -2.03 -11.52
N ILE A 200 -11.16 -2.06 -12.71
CA ILE A 200 -12.05 -1.00 -13.18
C ILE A 200 -13.29 -0.88 -12.28
N LYS A 201 -13.90 -2.01 -11.89
CA LYS A 201 -15.09 -2.02 -11.03
C LYS A 201 -14.87 -1.27 -9.72
N ASP A 202 -13.70 -1.46 -9.11
CA ASP A 202 -13.38 -0.91 -7.79
C ASP A 202 -12.56 0.39 -7.88
N ALA A 203 -12.44 0.99 -9.07
CA ALA A 203 -11.55 2.13 -9.29
C ALA A 203 -11.99 3.37 -8.47
N PRO A 204 -11.08 4.02 -7.72
CA PRO A 204 -11.39 5.22 -6.95
C PRO A 204 -11.21 6.52 -7.77
N ASP A 205 -10.52 6.45 -8.92
CA ASP A 205 -10.28 7.58 -9.82
C ASP A 205 -10.15 7.13 -11.30
N THR A 206 -9.98 8.11 -12.19
CA THR A 206 -9.85 7.88 -13.64
C THR A 206 -8.49 7.31 -14.09
N ASN A 207 -7.48 7.25 -13.21
CA ASN A 207 -6.14 6.79 -13.58
C ASN A 207 -6.14 5.30 -13.91
N ILE A 208 -6.89 4.50 -13.13
CA ILE A 208 -7.06 3.06 -13.38
C ILE A 208 -7.73 2.82 -14.72
N LEU A 209 -8.72 3.64 -15.07
CA LEU A 209 -9.42 3.56 -16.37
C LEU A 209 -8.47 3.87 -17.52
N ASN A 210 -7.70 4.97 -17.41
CA ASN A 210 -6.74 5.38 -18.44
C ASN A 210 -5.63 4.33 -18.63
N ALA A 211 -5.15 3.74 -17.55
CA ALA A 211 -4.15 2.67 -17.58
C ALA A 211 -4.68 1.41 -18.27
N ALA A 212 -5.92 1.00 -17.95
CA ALA A 212 -6.56 -0.13 -18.60
C ALA A 212 -6.78 0.11 -20.10
N ILE A 213 -7.28 1.29 -20.48
CA ILE A 213 -7.48 1.68 -21.89
C ILE A 213 -6.14 1.61 -22.65
N LYS A 214 -5.07 2.19 -22.09
CA LYS A 214 -3.74 2.18 -22.70
C LYS A 214 -3.18 0.76 -22.84
N LYS A 215 -3.38 -0.10 -21.83
CA LYS A 215 -2.83 -1.46 -21.79
C LYS A 215 -3.50 -2.40 -22.79
N PHE A 216 -4.80 -2.23 -23.03
CA PHE A 216 -5.58 -3.10 -23.91
C PHE A 216 -5.85 -2.53 -25.30
N LYS A 217 -5.35 -1.32 -25.60
CA LYS A 217 -5.40 -0.71 -26.93
C LYS A 217 -4.79 -1.63 -27.99
N GLY A 218 -5.52 -1.91 -29.06
CA GLY A 218 -5.12 -2.81 -30.15
C GLY A 218 -5.25 -4.29 -29.83
N THR A 219 -5.84 -4.67 -28.69
CA THR A 219 -6.09 -6.08 -28.33
C THR A 219 -7.55 -6.46 -28.56
N THR A 220 -7.85 -7.76 -28.68
CA THR A 220 -9.24 -8.25 -28.82
C THR A 220 -10.16 -7.83 -27.64
N TYR A 221 -9.58 -7.48 -26.49
CA TYR A 221 -10.32 -7.09 -25.29
C TYR A 221 -10.54 -5.57 -25.18
N GLU A 222 -10.00 -4.77 -26.10
CA GLU A 222 -10.09 -3.30 -26.09
C GLU A 222 -11.54 -2.82 -25.92
N ALA A 223 -12.45 -3.35 -26.73
CA ALA A 223 -13.86 -2.96 -26.68
C ALA A 223 -14.54 -3.35 -25.35
N GLY A 224 -14.10 -4.42 -24.70
CA GLY A 224 -14.60 -4.83 -23.38
C GLY A 224 -14.12 -3.91 -22.26
N ILE A 225 -12.83 -3.56 -22.29
CA ILE A 225 -12.21 -2.64 -21.34
C ILE A 225 -12.79 -1.24 -21.47
N ASN A 226 -12.93 -0.71 -22.69
CA ASN A 226 -13.50 0.62 -22.90
C ASN A 226 -14.93 0.72 -22.34
N ARG A 227 -15.76 -0.32 -22.51
CA ARG A 227 -17.12 -0.37 -21.95
C ARG A 227 -17.12 -0.40 -20.42
N ALA A 228 -16.25 -1.22 -19.82
CA ALA A 228 -16.14 -1.28 -18.36
C ALA A 228 -15.68 0.07 -17.78
N CYS A 229 -14.70 0.71 -18.42
CA CYS A 229 -14.21 2.03 -18.01
C CYS A 229 -15.30 3.09 -18.10
N GLN A 230 -16.07 3.11 -19.19
CA GLN A 230 -17.18 4.05 -19.34
C GLN A 230 -18.25 3.83 -18.27
N ALA A 231 -18.67 2.58 -18.04
CA ALA A 231 -19.67 2.24 -17.04
C ALA A 231 -19.24 2.67 -15.62
N ARG A 232 -17.95 2.51 -15.29
CA ARG A 232 -17.41 3.00 -14.01
C ARG A 232 -17.37 4.51 -13.94
N ALA A 233 -16.96 5.20 -15.02
CA ALA A 233 -16.95 6.65 -15.07
C ALA A 233 -18.36 7.24 -14.89
N ASP A 234 -19.36 6.65 -15.55
CA ASP A 234 -20.76 7.04 -15.41
C ASP A 234 -21.26 6.82 -13.98
N GLN A 235 -20.94 5.66 -13.37
CA GLN A 235 -21.30 5.35 -11.99
C GLN A 235 -20.72 6.36 -10.98
N MET A 236 -19.49 6.81 -11.23
CA MET A 236 -18.75 7.70 -10.33
C MET A 236 -18.91 9.19 -10.67
N GLY A 237 -19.67 9.53 -11.72
CA GLY A 237 -19.86 10.91 -12.17
C GLY A 237 -18.57 11.56 -12.72
N TRP A 238 -17.62 10.76 -13.20
CA TRP A 238 -16.39 11.29 -13.80
C TRP A 238 -16.72 11.84 -15.19
N ALA A 239 -16.56 13.16 -15.35
CA ALA A 239 -16.82 13.83 -16.61
C ALA A 239 -16.03 13.15 -17.75
N PRO A 240 -16.68 12.78 -18.86
CA PRO A 240 -15.99 12.15 -19.98
C PRO A 240 -15.00 13.16 -20.57
N LYS A 241 -13.70 12.86 -20.50
CA LYS A 241 -12.70 13.55 -21.33
C LYS A 241 -12.90 13.08 -22.77
N ASN A 242 -13.72 13.83 -23.49
CA ASN A 242 -13.91 13.88 -24.95
C ASN A 242 -13.12 12.83 -25.76
N ASN A 243 -13.85 11.84 -26.27
CA ASN A 243 -13.46 11.12 -27.48
C ASN A 243 -14.13 11.84 -28.68
N PRO A 244 -13.39 12.49 -29.60
CA PRO A 244 -13.98 13.34 -30.65
C PRO A 244 -14.76 12.64 -31.78
N GLN A 245 -15.41 11.49 -31.54
CA GLN A 245 -16.02 10.71 -32.63
C GLN A 245 -17.49 10.28 -32.45
N GLN A 246 -18.25 10.81 -31.49
CA GLN A 246 -19.68 10.49 -31.38
C GLN A 246 -20.61 11.69 -31.16
N VAL A 247 -20.32 12.85 -31.77
CA VAL A 247 -21.28 13.95 -31.88
C VAL A 247 -21.81 14.05 -33.31
N GLN A 248 -22.45 12.98 -33.79
CA GLN A 248 -23.25 13.08 -35.02
C GLN A 248 -24.30 11.97 -35.13
N GLN A 249 -25.18 11.81 -34.13
CA GLN A 249 -26.41 11.02 -34.35
C GLN A 249 -27.57 11.27 -33.36
N GLN A 250 -27.68 12.45 -32.76
CA GLN A 250 -28.83 12.76 -31.89
C GLN A 250 -29.40 14.18 -32.09
N GLN A 251 -29.53 14.60 -33.34
CA GLN A 251 -30.40 15.70 -33.75
C GLN A 251 -31.19 15.31 -35.01
N SER A 252 -32.05 14.31 -34.87
CA SER A 252 -33.14 14.06 -35.82
C SER A 252 -34.14 13.11 -35.15
N LEU A 253 -34.96 13.64 -34.24
CA LEU A 253 -36.24 13.06 -33.81
C LEU A 253 -36.91 14.00 -32.79
N HIS A 254 -37.17 15.25 -33.17
CA HIS A 254 -38.25 16.07 -32.60
C HIS A 254 -38.83 16.85 -33.79
N HIS A 255 -39.82 16.24 -34.43
CA HIS A 255 -40.85 16.93 -35.20
C HIS A 255 -42.03 17.15 -34.26
#